data_AF-A0A9X8JGA8-F1
#
_entry.id   AF-A0A9X8JGA8-F1
#
_cell.length_a   1.000
_cell.length_b   1.000
_cell.length_c   1.000
_cell.angle_alpha   90.00
_cell.angle_beta   90.00
_cell.angle_gamma   90.00
#
_symmetry.space_group_name_H-M   'P 1'
#
loop_
_entity.id
_entity.type
_entity.pdbx_description
1 polymer ?
#
loop_
_entity_poly.entity_id
_entity_poly.type
_entity_poly.pdbx_seq_one_letter_code
_entity_poly.pdbx_strand_id
1 'polypeptide(L)'
;MKMKRYLRVVFATLLTFTASVYAAPIELEGSGLTRDIPCNGNDVRISGNSNNIALTGKCAAISIMGSEHNVTFDTATSLTVTGSEIAVTGQSTGDLIVAAYKNTIHTHIIADDRPVKVNVTGTEHHLDLDFNGPAVVSFNGISNRLSWGGTEPRFSSSGANNVIKQKP
;
A
#
# COMPACT_ATOMS: atom_id res chain seq x y z
N MET A 1 -77.34 8.58 -6.25
CA MET A 1 -76.66 7.35 -6.72
C MET A 1 -75.29 7.27 -6.04
N LYS A 2 -75.09 6.29 -5.15
CA LYS A 2 -73.83 6.08 -4.39
C LYS A 2 -72.78 5.47 -5.32
N MET A 3 -71.54 5.95 -5.31
CA MET A 3 -70.44 5.15 -5.87
C MET A 3 -69.19 5.18 -4.96
N LYS A 4 -68.74 3.96 -4.69
CA LYS A 4 -67.82 3.53 -3.62
C LYS A 4 -66.37 3.89 -3.91
N ARG A 5 -65.67 4.29 -2.84
CA ARG A 5 -64.21 4.18 -2.64
C ARG A 5 -63.70 2.81 -3.07
N TYR A 6 -62.66 2.75 -3.90
CA TYR A 6 -61.70 1.65 -3.89
C TYR A 6 -60.27 2.18 -4.01
N LEU A 7 -59.56 1.97 -2.90
CA LEU A 7 -58.16 2.20 -2.65
C LEU A 7 -57.31 1.25 -3.52
N ARG A 8 -56.30 1.76 -4.23
CA ARG A 8 -55.18 0.95 -4.72
C ARG A 8 -53.88 1.67 -4.35
N VAL A 9 -53.38 1.39 -3.16
CA VAL A 9 -52.02 1.78 -2.77
C VAL A 9 -51.08 0.78 -3.45
N VAL A 10 -50.39 1.22 -4.49
CA VAL A 10 -49.31 0.47 -5.14
C VAL A 10 -48.02 0.84 -4.41
N PHE A 11 -47.49 -0.08 -3.60
CA PHE A 11 -46.16 0.06 -2.99
C PHE A 11 -45.12 -0.23 -4.08
N ALA A 12 -44.53 0.82 -4.66
CA ALA A 12 -43.42 0.70 -5.58
C ALA A 12 -42.12 0.53 -4.78
N THR A 13 -41.58 -0.70 -4.77
CA THR A 13 -40.27 -1.00 -4.19
C THR A 13 -39.17 -0.35 -5.04
N LEU A 14 -38.61 0.76 -4.55
CA LEU A 14 -37.42 1.39 -5.12
C LEU A 14 -36.21 0.49 -4.88
N LEU A 15 -35.74 -0.22 -5.92
CA LEU A 15 -34.41 -0.79 -5.92
C LEU A 15 -33.40 0.36 -5.98
N THR A 16 -32.75 0.65 -4.86
CA THR A 16 -31.61 1.56 -4.81
C THR A 16 -30.43 0.89 -5.50
N PHE A 17 -30.19 1.25 -6.77
CA PHE A 17 -28.93 0.95 -7.45
C PHE A 17 -27.82 1.74 -6.75
N THR A 18 -27.07 1.10 -5.86
CA THR A 18 -25.80 1.66 -5.39
C THR A 18 -24.82 1.53 -6.55
N ALA A 19 -24.71 2.60 -7.36
CA ALA A 19 -23.62 2.69 -8.32
C ALA A 19 -22.32 2.63 -7.53
N SER A 20 -21.58 1.54 -7.68
CA SER A 20 -20.21 1.45 -7.20
C SER A 20 -19.39 2.46 -8.00
N VAL A 21 -19.22 3.67 -7.47
CA VAL A 21 -18.27 4.63 -8.00
C VAL A 21 -16.89 4.01 -7.77
N TYR A 22 -16.33 3.37 -8.80
CA TYR A 22 -14.91 3.07 -8.80
C TYR A 22 -14.22 4.43 -8.96
N ALA A 23 -13.68 4.95 -7.86
CA ALA A 23 -12.95 6.19 -7.89
C ALA A 23 -11.65 5.99 -8.70
N ALA A 24 -11.39 6.88 -9.63
CA ALA A 24 -10.17 6.83 -10.43
C ALA A 24 -8.93 6.98 -9.52
N PRO A 25 -7.82 6.29 -9.82
CA PRO A 25 -6.60 6.45 -9.06
C PRO A 25 -6.13 7.91 -9.08
N ILE A 26 -5.54 8.35 -7.97
CA ILE A 26 -4.86 9.63 -7.88
C ILE A 26 -3.49 9.48 -8.54
N GLU A 27 -3.33 10.10 -9.71
CA GLU A 27 -2.09 10.09 -10.48
C GLU A 27 -1.22 11.32 -10.13
N LEU A 28 0.01 11.06 -9.73
CA LEU A 28 1.03 12.05 -9.38
C LEU A 28 2.28 11.81 -10.21
N GLU A 29 2.27 12.33 -11.44
CA GLU A 29 3.38 12.24 -12.38
C GLU A 29 4.13 13.56 -12.46
N GLY A 30 5.46 13.51 -12.29
CA GLY A 30 6.30 14.68 -12.51
C GLY A 30 7.66 14.59 -11.84
N SER A 31 8.32 15.74 -11.80
CA SER A 31 9.66 15.90 -11.26
C SER A 31 9.68 16.97 -10.19
N GLY A 32 10.18 16.65 -8.99
CA GLY A 32 10.33 17.63 -7.91
C GLY A 32 9.00 18.16 -7.33
N LEU A 33 7.91 17.39 -7.45
CA LEU A 33 6.62 17.76 -6.87
C LEU A 33 6.70 17.74 -5.34
N THR A 34 6.07 18.72 -4.68
CA THR A 34 5.86 18.71 -3.22
C THR A 34 4.39 18.89 -2.91
N ARG A 35 3.72 17.86 -2.41
CA ARG A 35 2.25 17.90 -2.19
C ARG A 35 1.80 17.00 -1.03
N ASP A 36 0.78 17.49 -0.33
CA ASP A 36 -0.02 16.71 0.62
C ASP A 36 -1.34 16.31 -0.04
N ILE A 37 -1.69 15.02 0.02
CA ILE A 37 -2.82 14.44 -0.72
C ILE A 37 -3.65 13.56 0.23
N PRO A 38 -4.93 13.89 0.49
CA PRO A 38 -5.82 13.00 1.21
C PRO A 38 -6.25 11.84 0.31
N CYS A 39 -5.96 10.61 0.73
CA CYS A 39 -6.25 9.42 -0.06
C CYS A 39 -7.75 9.13 -0.17
N ASN A 40 -8.52 9.29 0.92
CA ASN A 40 -9.97 9.02 0.97
C ASN A 40 -10.36 7.61 0.44
N GLY A 41 -9.50 6.62 0.66
CA GLY A 41 -9.69 5.23 0.21
C GLY A 41 -9.32 4.98 -1.25
N ASN A 42 -8.79 5.97 -1.96
CA ASN A 42 -8.39 5.83 -3.36
C ASN A 42 -7.03 5.14 -3.50
N ASP A 43 -6.82 4.56 -4.67
CA ASP A 43 -5.50 4.17 -5.13
C ASP A 43 -4.68 5.42 -5.45
N VAL A 44 -3.37 5.37 -5.20
CA VAL A 44 -2.43 6.44 -5.51
C VAL A 44 -1.28 5.88 -6.33
N ARG A 45 -0.93 6.58 -7.40
CA ARG A 45 0.19 6.24 -8.27
C ARG A 45 1.12 7.45 -8.37
N ILE A 46 2.38 7.24 -7.98
CA ILE A 46 3.44 8.26 -8.00
C ILE A 46 4.47 7.81 -9.03
N SER A 47 4.80 8.70 -9.97
CA SER A 47 5.77 8.44 -11.02
C SER A 47 6.67 9.66 -11.30
N GLY A 48 7.81 9.41 -11.94
CA GLY A 48 8.77 10.43 -12.36
C GLY A 48 10.03 10.42 -11.50
N ASN A 49 10.47 11.58 -11.02
CA ASN A 49 11.70 11.66 -10.23
C ASN A 49 11.64 12.72 -9.12
N SER A 50 12.32 12.45 -8.00
CA SER A 50 12.62 13.44 -6.97
C SER A 50 11.39 14.11 -6.33
N ASN A 51 10.21 13.49 -6.41
CA ASN A 51 8.96 13.98 -5.76
C ASN A 51 8.98 13.75 -4.24
N ASN A 52 8.43 14.71 -3.49
CA ASN A 52 8.20 14.67 -2.04
C ASN A 52 6.69 14.71 -1.74
N ILE A 53 6.09 13.57 -1.41
CA ILE A 53 4.63 13.43 -1.33
C ILE A 53 4.21 12.94 0.06
N ALA A 54 3.25 13.61 0.68
CA ALA A 54 2.60 13.12 1.89
C ALA A 54 1.17 12.66 1.59
N LEU A 55 0.87 11.39 1.90
CA LEU A 55 -0.44 10.78 1.70
C LEU A 55 -1.17 10.65 3.04
N THR A 56 -2.31 11.32 3.19
CA THR A 56 -3.05 11.35 4.47
C THR A 56 -4.31 10.52 4.43
N GLY A 57 -4.68 9.96 5.60
CA GLY A 57 -5.81 9.06 5.76
C GLY A 57 -5.56 7.66 5.20
N LYS A 58 -6.66 6.91 4.98
CA LYS A 58 -6.58 5.55 4.44
C LYS A 58 -6.45 5.59 2.93
N CYS A 59 -5.37 5.05 2.39
CA CYS A 59 -5.22 4.73 0.97
C CYS A 59 -5.67 3.28 0.73
N ALA A 60 -6.10 2.98 -0.49
CA ALA A 60 -6.23 1.60 -0.93
C ALA A 60 -4.83 1.08 -1.33
N ALA A 61 -4.50 1.03 -2.62
CA ALA A 61 -3.15 0.70 -3.06
C ALA A 61 -2.29 1.96 -3.29
N ILE A 62 -1.02 1.90 -2.87
CA ILE A 62 -0.01 2.90 -3.24
C ILE A 62 1.00 2.24 -4.18
N SER A 63 1.22 2.84 -5.34
CA SER A 63 2.24 2.42 -6.31
C SER A 63 3.22 3.56 -6.57
N ILE A 64 4.50 3.35 -6.25
CA ILE A 64 5.57 4.32 -6.42
C ILE A 64 6.57 3.78 -7.41
N MET A 65 6.77 4.51 -8.50
CA MET A 65 7.68 4.15 -9.58
C MET A 65 8.58 5.32 -9.97
N GLY A 66 9.82 5.04 -10.38
CA GLY A 66 10.75 6.08 -10.81
C GLY A 66 11.98 6.16 -9.90
N SER A 67 12.42 7.37 -9.56
CA SER A 67 13.64 7.55 -8.76
C SER A 67 13.56 8.67 -7.74
N GLU A 68 14.32 8.54 -6.65
CA GLU A 68 14.59 9.60 -5.68
C GLU A 68 13.33 10.18 -5.00
N HIS A 69 12.23 9.43 -4.98
CA HIS A 69 11.02 9.85 -4.29
C HIS A 69 11.19 9.78 -2.78
N ASN A 70 10.61 10.75 -2.07
CA ASN A 70 10.40 10.70 -0.63
C ASN A 70 8.89 10.72 -0.38
N VAL A 71 8.35 9.63 0.17
CA VAL A 71 6.91 9.48 0.36
C VAL A 71 6.58 9.13 1.79
N THR A 72 5.66 9.88 2.39
CA THR A 72 5.03 9.52 3.66
C THR A 72 3.60 9.09 3.45
N PHE A 73 3.10 8.15 4.27
CA PHE A 73 1.68 7.81 4.25
C PHE A 73 1.15 7.38 5.62
N ASP A 74 -0.14 7.62 5.88
CA ASP A 74 -0.79 7.10 7.08
C ASP A 74 -0.99 5.59 6.97
N THR A 75 -2.01 5.13 6.25
CA THR A 75 -2.30 3.70 6.10
C THR A 75 -2.63 3.32 4.66
N ALA A 76 -2.30 2.09 4.25
CA ALA A 76 -2.62 1.56 2.93
C ALA A 76 -2.94 0.07 2.97
N THR A 77 -3.81 -0.44 2.10
CA THR A 77 -4.04 -1.89 2.00
C THR A 77 -2.88 -2.62 1.33
N SER A 78 -2.15 -1.94 0.44
CA SER A 78 -0.94 -2.48 -0.18
C SER A 78 0.01 -1.37 -0.64
N LEU A 79 1.31 -1.66 -0.59
CA LEU A 79 2.38 -0.77 -1.05
C LEU A 79 3.27 -1.48 -2.08
N THR A 80 3.46 -0.86 -3.24
CA THR A 80 4.42 -1.29 -4.26
C THR A 80 5.44 -0.18 -4.51
N VAL A 81 6.72 -0.48 -4.29
CA VAL A 81 7.84 0.42 -4.55
C VAL A 81 8.77 -0.22 -5.56
N THR A 82 8.85 0.34 -6.76
CA THR A 82 9.70 -0.19 -7.84
C THR A 82 10.45 0.94 -8.49
N GLY A 83 11.76 0.98 -8.35
CA GLY A 83 12.56 2.10 -8.81
C GLY A 83 13.90 2.17 -8.11
N SER A 84 14.51 3.36 -8.13
CA SER A 84 15.82 3.59 -7.54
C SER A 84 15.81 4.68 -6.49
N GLU A 85 16.39 4.41 -5.33
CA GLU A 85 16.63 5.42 -4.28
C GLU A 85 15.34 6.08 -3.75
N ILE A 86 14.25 5.31 -3.67
CA ILE A 86 12.97 5.76 -3.10
C ILE A 86 13.00 5.54 -1.59
N ALA A 87 12.67 6.57 -0.82
CA ALA A 87 12.45 6.51 0.62
C ALA A 87 10.96 6.55 0.93
N VAL A 88 10.46 5.59 1.70
CA VAL A 88 9.07 5.53 2.15
C VAL A 88 8.98 5.33 3.65
N THR A 89 8.20 6.18 4.31
CA THR A 89 7.86 6.06 5.73
C THR A 89 6.35 6.05 5.88
N GLY A 90 5.76 4.99 6.43
CA GLY A 90 4.32 4.96 6.66
C GLY A 90 3.91 4.35 7.98
N GLN A 91 2.72 4.68 8.47
CA GLN A 91 2.24 4.11 9.74
C GLN A 91 1.96 2.61 9.57
N SER A 92 1.19 2.22 8.54
CA SER A 92 0.99 0.78 8.28
C SER A 92 0.52 0.43 6.88
N THR A 93 0.92 -0.75 6.41
CA THR A 93 0.40 -1.35 5.18
C THR A 93 0.13 -2.85 5.29
N GLY A 94 -0.65 -3.39 4.35
CA GLY A 94 -0.78 -4.82 4.14
C GLY A 94 0.32 -5.36 3.23
N ASP A 95 -0.06 -5.91 2.07
CA ASP A 95 0.89 -6.52 1.13
C ASP A 95 1.95 -5.50 0.66
N LEU A 96 3.22 -5.93 0.64
CA LEU A 96 4.36 -5.08 0.31
C LEU A 96 5.19 -5.70 -0.82
N ILE A 97 5.48 -4.91 -1.85
CA ILE A 97 6.44 -5.25 -2.91
C ILE A 97 7.52 -4.18 -2.95
N VAL A 98 8.79 -4.61 -2.90
CA VAL A 98 9.96 -3.74 -3.08
C VAL A 98 10.85 -4.36 -4.15
N ALA A 99 11.20 -3.57 -5.16
CA ALA A 99 11.97 -4.05 -6.29
C ALA A 99 12.98 -3.01 -6.82
N ALA A 100 13.87 -3.48 -7.69
CA ALA A 100 14.91 -2.73 -8.39
C ALA A 100 16.12 -2.34 -7.50
N TYR A 101 16.27 -1.07 -7.10
CA TYR A 101 17.55 -0.61 -6.53
C TYR A 101 17.39 0.31 -5.32
N LYS A 102 18.09 0.02 -4.21
CA LYS A 102 18.41 0.98 -3.14
C LYS A 102 17.21 1.74 -2.53
N ASN A 103 16.05 1.11 -2.51
CA ASN A 103 14.86 1.66 -1.84
C ASN A 103 14.94 1.44 -0.33
N THR A 104 14.48 2.44 0.44
CA THR A 104 14.42 2.40 1.91
C THR A 104 12.97 2.47 2.38
N ILE A 105 12.52 1.48 3.15
CA ILE A 105 11.12 1.38 3.59
C ILE A 105 11.06 1.25 5.12
N HIS A 106 10.25 2.10 5.76
CA HIS A 106 9.93 2.01 7.19
C HIS A 106 8.41 2.02 7.39
N THR A 107 7.83 0.90 7.87
CA THR A 107 6.38 0.82 8.14
C THR A 107 5.98 -0.42 8.96
N HIS A 108 4.78 -0.40 9.53
CA HIS A 108 4.18 -1.60 10.12
C HIS A 108 3.46 -2.43 9.05
N ILE A 109 3.57 -3.75 9.14
CA ILE A 109 2.83 -4.69 8.29
C ILE A 109 1.67 -5.26 9.10
N ILE A 110 0.44 -4.96 8.71
CA ILE A 110 -0.77 -5.41 9.41
C ILE A 110 -1.46 -6.51 8.61
N ALA A 111 -1.70 -7.64 9.25
CA ALA A 111 -2.48 -8.72 8.67
C ALA A 111 -3.96 -8.60 9.03
N ASP A 112 -4.79 -8.88 8.03
CA ASP A 112 -6.24 -8.99 8.16
C ASP A 112 -6.60 -10.47 8.40
N ASP A 113 -7.53 -11.02 7.62
CA ASP A 113 -7.98 -12.41 7.73
C ASP A 113 -7.02 -13.43 7.09
N ARG A 114 -5.92 -12.98 6.46
CA ARG A 114 -4.95 -13.82 5.76
C ARG A 114 -3.52 -13.38 6.03
N PRO A 115 -2.54 -14.29 5.93
CA PRO A 115 -1.14 -13.90 5.97
C PRO A 115 -0.79 -12.89 4.88
N VAL A 116 -0.11 -11.82 5.29
CA VAL A 116 0.38 -10.76 4.39
C VAL A 116 1.59 -11.25 3.62
N LYS A 117 1.71 -10.85 2.35
CA LYS A 117 2.86 -11.14 1.52
C LYS A 117 3.78 -9.93 1.46
N VAL A 118 5.05 -10.16 1.79
CA VAL A 118 6.13 -9.20 1.53
C VAL A 118 7.06 -9.82 0.51
N ASN A 119 7.27 -9.15 -0.62
CA ASN A 119 8.19 -9.59 -1.65
C ASN A 119 9.25 -8.53 -1.90
N VAL A 120 10.51 -8.91 -1.70
CA VAL A 120 11.68 -8.07 -1.95
C VAL A 120 12.51 -8.73 -3.04
N THR A 121 12.79 -7.97 -4.08
CA THR A 121 13.63 -8.36 -5.23
C THR A 121 14.60 -7.22 -5.55
N GLY A 122 15.68 -7.46 -6.30
CA GLY A 122 16.62 -6.39 -6.64
C GLY A 122 17.79 -6.30 -5.67
N THR A 123 18.35 -5.11 -5.50
CA THR A 123 19.62 -4.94 -4.76
C THR A 123 19.66 -3.71 -3.87
N GLU A 124 20.36 -3.84 -2.74
CA GLU A 124 20.64 -2.77 -1.77
C GLU A 124 19.40 -2.15 -1.09
N HIS A 125 18.27 -2.86 -1.06
CA HIS A 125 17.10 -2.39 -0.32
C HIS A 125 17.33 -2.40 1.18
N HIS A 126 16.89 -1.36 1.89
CA HIS A 126 16.92 -1.28 3.35
C HIS A 126 15.49 -1.22 3.89
N LEU A 127 15.03 -2.29 4.52
CA LEU A 127 13.69 -2.37 5.08
C LEU A 127 13.74 -2.44 6.61
N ASP A 128 12.88 -1.66 7.24
CA ASP A 128 12.63 -1.66 8.67
C ASP A 128 11.13 -1.86 8.91
N LEU A 129 10.74 -3.08 9.28
CA LEU A 129 9.34 -3.50 9.33
C LEU A 129 8.93 -3.97 10.72
N ASP A 130 7.69 -3.71 11.12
CA ASP A 130 7.09 -4.31 12.32
C ASP A 130 5.84 -5.10 11.94
N PHE A 131 5.88 -6.41 12.15
CA PHE A 131 4.80 -7.31 11.74
C PHE A 131 3.75 -7.45 12.84
N ASN A 132 2.52 -7.02 12.56
CA ASN A 132 1.35 -7.22 13.39
C ASN A 132 0.43 -8.26 12.76
N GLY A 133 0.76 -9.53 13.02
CA GLY A 133 0.03 -10.69 12.51
C GLY A 133 0.84 -11.54 11.52
N PRO A 134 0.23 -12.63 11.00
CA PRO A 134 0.93 -13.58 10.16
C PRO A 134 1.44 -12.96 8.85
N ALA A 135 2.69 -13.23 8.47
CA ALA A 135 3.23 -12.81 7.18
C ALA A 135 4.14 -13.88 6.57
N VAL A 136 4.24 -13.83 5.24
CA VAL A 136 5.18 -14.61 4.43
C VAL A 136 6.07 -13.63 3.68
N VAL A 137 7.37 -13.69 3.95
CA VAL A 137 8.38 -12.83 3.35
C VAL A 137 9.20 -13.63 2.33
N SER A 138 9.17 -13.21 1.07
CA SER A 138 10.10 -13.64 0.05
C SER A 138 11.17 -12.56 -0.13
N PHE A 139 12.42 -12.90 0.13
CA PHE A 139 13.53 -11.96 0.20
C PHE A 139 14.62 -12.39 -0.77
N ASN A 140 14.48 -12.00 -2.03
CA ASN A 140 15.36 -12.43 -3.11
C ASN A 140 16.21 -11.26 -3.58
N GLY A 141 17.45 -11.53 -3.97
CA GLY A 141 18.32 -10.50 -4.56
C GLY A 141 19.65 -10.36 -3.85
N ILE A 142 20.26 -9.19 -3.97
CA ILE A 142 21.66 -8.99 -3.57
C ILE A 142 21.78 -7.85 -2.57
N SER A 143 22.52 -8.06 -1.48
CA SER A 143 22.85 -7.01 -0.51
C SER A 143 21.63 -6.29 0.09
N ASN A 144 20.46 -6.92 0.10
CA ASN A 144 19.26 -6.37 0.70
C ASN A 144 19.31 -6.57 2.22
N ARG A 145 18.77 -5.62 2.98
CA ARG A 145 18.71 -5.64 4.44
C ARG A 145 17.27 -5.55 4.91
N LEU A 146 16.89 -6.43 5.83
CA LEU A 146 15.64 -6.36 6.57
C LEU A 146 15.95 -6.38 8.07
N SER A 147 15.53 -5.32 8.76
CA SER A 147 15.36 -5.28 10.21
C SER A 147 13.88 -5.47 10.52
N TRP A 148 13.52 -6.40 11.40
CA TRP A 148 12.11 -6.69 11.67
C TRP A 148 11.77 -6.85 13.15
N GLY A 149 10.56 -6.47 13.55
CA GLY A 149 10.00 -6.69 14.89
C GLY A 149 8.60 -7.29 14.85
N GLY A 150 8.03 -7.56 16.02
CA GLY A 150 6.67 -8.07 16.17
C GLY A 150 6.51 -9.58 15.95
N THR A 151 5.43 -9.97 15.27
CA THR A 151 5.10 -11.38 14.99
C THR A 151 6.10 -11.96 13.99
N GLU A 152 6.76 -13.07 14.34
CA GLU A 152 7.74 -13.71 13.46
C GLU A 152 7.09 -14.18 12.13
N PRO A 153 7.57 -13.71 10.97
CA PRO A 153 7.04 -14.12 9.69
C PRO A 153 7.74 -15.37 9.16
N ARG A 154 7.12 -16.04 8.18
CA ARG A 154 7.76 -17.14 7.46
C ARG A 154 8.65 -16.58 6.37
N PHE A 155 9.94 -16.92 6.41
CA PHE A 155 10.92 -16.45 5.43
C PHE A 155 11.21 -17.48 4.34
N SER A 156 11.38 -16.98 3.12
CA SER A 156 12.12 -17.62 2.03
C SER A 156 13.11 -16.59 1.51
N SER A 157 14.38 -16.95 1.36
CA SER A 157 15.43 -16.03 0.91
C SER A 157 16.35 -16.71 -0.09
N SER A 158 16.79 -15.95 -1.09
CA SER A 158 17.73 -16.40 -2.12
C SER A 158 18.59 -15.24 -2.62
N GLY A 159 19.70 -15.56 -3.29
CA GLY A 159 20.67 -14.59 -3.78
C GLY A 159 21.90 -14.47 -2.87
N ALA A 160 22.50 -13.28 -2.77
CA ALA A 160 23.81 -13.09 -2.15
C ALA A 160 23.85 -11.90 -1.20
N ASN A 161 24.55 -12.02 -0.07
CA ASN A 161 24.83 -10.92 0.87
C ASN A 161 23.59 -10.26 1.50
N ASN A 162 22.43 -10.91 1.48
CA ASN A 162 21.24 -10.43 2.17
C ASN A 162 21.42 -10.54 3.69
N VAL A 163 20.91 -9.55 4.43
CA VAL A 163 20.95 -9.53 5.90
C VAL A 163 19.53 -9.38 6.44
N ILE A 164 19.03 -10.42 7.10
CA ILE A 164 17.73 -10.41 7.78
C ILE A 164 17.99 -10.54 9.28
N LYS A 165 17.54 -9.57 10.08
CA LYS A 165 17.74 -9.53 11.52
C LYS A 165 16.47 -9.09 12.24
N GLN A 166 16.15 -9.76 13.34
CA GLN A 166 15.16 -9.27 14.28
C GLN A 166 15.74 -8.08 15.07
N LYS A 167 14.90 -7.09 15.38
CA LYS A 167 15.21 -5.99 16.30
C LYS A 167 15.44 -6.55 17.71
N PRO A 168 16.34 -5.95 18.50
CA PRO A 168 16.55 -6.33 19.89
C PRO A 168 15.31 -6.12 20.76
#